data_AF-A0A7X2SU08-F1
#
_entry.id   AF-A0A7X2SU08-F1
#
_cell.length_a   1.000
_cell.length_b   1.000
_cell.length_c   1.000
_cell.angle_alpha   90.00
_cell.angle_beta   90.00
_cell.angle_gamma   90.00
#
_symmetry.space_group_name_H-M   'P 1'
#
loop_
_entity.id
_entity.type
_entity.pdbx_description
1 polymer ?
#
loop_
_entity_poly.entity_id
_entity_poly.type
_entity_poly.pdbx_seq_one_letter_code
_entity_poly.pdbx_strand_id
1 'polypeptide(L)'
;MKITHSVTGLPVNVAVALPDEVKTHTGNVFSRTANRFHSASSLFLTSLKSSPSFRHSLMLCALMLVVVAFPHIANATDLLKTQQQDASDTFGLQSSVMRWIYFAEIIISVVGFIKTRNPLVFVGLIVVLLVTRAFYGMVG
;
A
#
# COMPACT_ATOMS: atom_id res chain seq x y z
N MET A 1 -64.27 61.29 14.50
CA MET A 1 -65.57 60.68 14.15
C MET A 1 -65.49 60.18 12.71
N LYS A 2 -66.00 58.95 12.50
CA LYS A 2 -66.13 58.16 11.26
C LYS A 2 -64.94 57.32 10.77
N ILE A 3 -65.35 56.10 10.45
CA ILE A 3 -64.66 54.84 10.16
C ILE A 3 -64.87 54.56 8.65
N THR A 4 -63.97 53.79 8.02
CA THR A 4 -64.20 52.54 7.23
C THR A 4 -63.39 52.41 5.94
N HIS A 5 -62.60 51.31 5.91
CA HIS A 5 -62.29 50.33 4.84
C HIS A 5 -61.98 50.78 3.40
N SER A 6 -60.81 50.33 2.91
CA SER A 6 -60.72 49.67 1.59
C SER A 6 -59.50 48.74 1.51
N VAL A 7 -59.73 47.56 0.94
CA VAL A 7 -58.77 46.52 0.56
C VAL A 7 -58.07 46.95 -0.74
N THR A 8 -56.81 46.55 -0.92
CA THR A 8 -56.14 46.06 -2.16
C THR A 8 -54.72 46.62 -2.33
N GLY A 9 -53.76 45.70 -2.49
CA GLY A 9 -52.65 45.87 -3.43
C GLY A 9 -51.39 46.56 -2.91
N LEU A 10 -50.31 45.77 -2.90
CA LEU A 10 -48.88 46.13 -2.92
C LEU A 10 -48.09 46.09 -1.59
N PRO A 11 -46.83 45.61 -1.66
CA PRO A 11 -46.18 44.93 -0.56
C PRO A 11 -45.56 45.87 0.48
N VAL A 12 -45.72 45.43 1.72
CA VAL A 12 -45.19 45.98 2.96
C VAL A 12 -43.66 45.97 2.93
N ASN A 13 -43.05 47.16 2.84
CA ASN A 13 -41.67 47.41 3.25
C ASN A 13 -41.65 47.70 4.76
N VAL A 14 -41.81 46.66 5.58
CA VAL A 14 -41.52 46.71 7.02
C VAL A 14 -40.47 45.64 7.28
N ALA A 15 -39.24 46.10 7.43
CA ALA A 15 -38.09 45.30 7.80
C ALA A 15 -38.26 44.83 9.25
N VAL A 16 -38.79 43.62 9.43
CA VAL A 16 -38.64 42.87 10.68
C VAL A 16 -37.23 42.27 10.64
N ALA A 17 -36.32 42.84 11.43
CA ALA A 17 -34.99 42.31 11.61
C ALA A 17 -35.06 40.99 12.41
N LEU A 18 -35.12 39.87 11.71
CA LEU A 18 -34.62 38.60 12.23
C LEU A 18 -33.08 38.63 12.15
N PRO A 19 -32.34 38.13 13.15
CA PRO A 19 -30.91 37.93 12.99
C PRO A 19 -30.71 36.76 12.01
N ASP A 20 -30.61 37.08 10.73
CA ASP A 20 -30.25 36.11 9.70
C ASP A 20 -28.78 35.72 9.86
N GLU A 21 -28.61 34.40 9.89
CA GLU A 21 -27.40 33.62 9.99
C GLU A 21 -26.25 34.17 9.13
N VAL A 22 -25.06 34.20 9.73
CA VAL A 22 -23.80 34.58 9.07
C VAL A 22 -23.54 33.62 7.90
N LYS A 23 -23.86 34.04 6.67
CA LYS A 23 -23.32 33.41 5.46
C LYS A 23 -21.88 33.87 5.26
N THR A 24 -20.96 33.19 5.94
CA THR A 24 -19.54 33.20 5.59
C THR A 24 -19.41 32.63 4.17
N HIS A 25 -19.37 33.51 3.17
CA HIS A 25 -18.79 33.20 1.88
C HIS A 25 -17.26 33.07 2.05
N THR A 26 -16.84 32.04 2.78
CA THR A 26 -15.46 31.58 2.78
C THR A 26 -15.24 30.90 1.44
N GLY A 27 -14.96 31.72 0.43
CA GLY A 27 -14.44 31.26 -0.85
C GLY A 27 -13.07 30.64 -0.61
N ASN A 28 -13.07 29.36 -0.22
CA ASN A 28 -11.86 28.60 0.04
C ASN A 28 -10.95 28.65 -1.19
N VAL A 29 -9.66 28.90 -0.97
CA VAL A 29 -8.58 28.83 -1.97
C VAL A 29 -8.65 27.58 -2.87
N PHE A 30 -9.28 26.51 -2.38
CA PHE A 30 -9.58 25.28 -3.11
C PHE A 30 -10.47 25.47 -4.36
N SER A 31 -11.43 26.39 -4.34
CA SER A 31 -12.27 26.69 -5.52
C SER A 31 -11.52 27.53 -6.57
N ARG A 32 -10.55 28.35 -6.12
CA ARG A 32 -9.70 29.14 -7.02
C ARG A 32 -8.67 28.27 -7.75
N THR A 33 -8.10 27.25 -7.08
CA THR A 33 -7.20 26.29 -7.73
C THR A 33 -7.95 25.34 -8.67
N ALA A 34 -9.14 24.88 -8.31
CA ALA A 34 -9.97 24.03 -9.16
C ALA A 34 -10.38 24.72 -10.49
N ASN A 35 -10.82 25.99 -10.44
CA ASN A 35 -11.21 26.72 -11.66
C ASN A 35 -10.03 27.08 -12.57
N ARG A 36 -8.79 27.13 -12.04
CA ARG A 36 -7.56 27.32 -12.82
C ARG A 36 -7.13 26.05 -13.54
N PHE A 37 -7.33 24.89 -12.91
CA PHE A 37 -6.99 23.60 -13.50
C PHE A 37 -7.91 23.25 -14.69
N HIS A 38 -9.22 23.50 -14.56
CA HIS A 38 -10.18 23.23 -15.64
C HIS A 38 -9.96 24.12 -16.89
N SER A 39 -9.43 25.33 -16.71
CA SER A 39 -9.10 26.23 -17.84
C SER A 39 -7.79 25.84 -18.54
N ALA A 40 -6.86 25.18 -17.85
CA ALA A 40 -5.61 24.69 -18.44
C ALA A 40 -5.83 23.37 -19.22
N SER A 41 -6.72 22.50 -18.74
CA SER A 41 -7.02 21.22 -19.41
C SER A 41 -7.80 21.41 -20.72
N SER A 42 -8.69 22.40 -20.81
CA SER A 42 -9.46 22.67 -22.04
C SER A 42 -8.59 23.19 -23.20
N LEU A 43 -7.52 23.94 -22.91
CA LEU A 43 -6.51 24.36 -23.89
C LEU A 43 -5.64 23.20 -24.38
N PHE A 44 -5.36 22.24 -23.50
CA PHE A 44 -4.70 21.00 -23.88
C PHE A 44 -5.60 20.16 -24.80
N LEU A 45 -6.87 19.98 -24.43
CA LEU A 45 -7.85 19.21 -25.21
C LEU A 45 -8.19 19.85 -26.57
N THR A 46 -8.14 21.17 -26.69
CA THR A 46 -8.33 21.84 -27.99
C THR A 46 -7.09 21.73 -28.88
N SER A 47 -5.87 21.66 -28.31
CA SER A 47 -4.64 21.33 -29.05
C SER A 47 -4.60 19.88 -29.56
N LEU A 48 -5.35 18.96 -28.93
CA LEU A 48 -5.52 17.60 -29.43
C LEU A 48 -6.34 17.51 -30.73
N LYS A 49 -7.11 18.55 -31.08
CA LYS A 49 -8.09 18.50 -32.19
C LYS A 49 -7.50 18.90 -33.55
N SER A 50 -6.39 19.63 -33.64
CA SER A 50 -6.08 20.43 -34.84
C SER A 50 -5.01 19.91 -35.83
N SER A 51 -4.37 18.74 -35.66
CA SER A 51 -3.45 18.23 -36.70
C SER A 51 -3.39 16.69 -36.80
N PRO A 52 -3.49 16.11 -38.02
CA PRO A 52 -3.38 14.66 -38.22
C PRO A 52 -2.02 14.10 -37.78
N SER A 53 -0.93 14.87 -37.90
CA SER A 53 0.42 14.44 -37.50
C SER A 53 0.58 14.40 -35.96
N PHE A 54 -0.07 15.33 -35.24
CA PHE A 54 -0.04 15.39 -33.78
C PHE A 54 -0.74 14.19 -33.13
N ARG A 55 -1.79 13.67 -33.76
CA ARG A 55 -2.49 12.46 -33.29
C ARG A 55 -1.59 11.23 -33.29
N HIS A 56 -0.73 11.09 -34.29
CA HIS A 56 0.22 9.98 -34.37
C HIS A 56 1.28 10.10 -33.28
N SER A 57 1.87 11.29 -33.09
CA SER A 57 2.83 11.52 -32.01
C SER A 57 2.22 11.30 -30.62
N LEU A 58 0.96 11.69 -30.42
CA LEU A 58 0.25 11.44 -29.16
C LEU A 58 -0.10 9.97 -28.96
N MET A 59 -0.53 9.26 -30.02
CA MET A 59 -0.74 7.81 -29.96
C MET A 59 0.56 7.07 -29.65
N LEU A 60 1.69 7.46 -30.24
CA LEU A 60 3.01 6.89 -29.94
C LEU A 60 3.43 7.19 -28.51
N CYS A 61 3.16 8.39 -28.00
CA CYS A 61 3.46 8.77 -26.61
C CYS A 61 2.59 7.99 -25.61
N ALA A 62 1.30 7.80 -25.92
CA ALA A 62 0.38 6.97 -25.14
C ALA A 62 0.79 5.49 -25.15
N LEU A 63 1.21 4.97 -26.31
CA LEU A 63 1.76 3.62 -26.44
C LEU A 63 3.02 3.44 -25.59
N MET A 64 3.94 4.41 -25.63
CA MET A 64 5.15 4.42 -24.79
C MET A 64 4.80 4.40 -23.30
N LEU A 65 3.82 5.19 -22.87
CA LEU A 65 3.38 5.23 -21.48
C LEU A 65 2.76 3.88 -21.06
N VAL A 66 1.97 3.25 -21.93
CA VAL A 66 1.42 1.91 -21.69
C VAL A 66 2.54 0.88 -21.57
N VAL A 67 3.54 0.89 -22.45
CA VAL A 67 4.67 -0.05 -22.41
C VAL A 67 5.53 0.12 -21.15
N VAL A 68 5.75 1.36 -20.70
CA VAL A 68 6.51 1.65 -19.47
C VAL A 68 5.70 1.34 -18.20
N ALA A 69 4.40 1.58 -18.22
CA ALA A 69 3.52 1.25 -17.09
C ALA A 69 3.26 -0.25 -16.98
N PHE A 70 3.21 -0.98 -18.10
CA PHE A 70 2.92 -2.42 -18.14
C PHE A 70 3.77 -3.28 -17.19
N PRO A 71 5.12 -3.17 -17.13
CA PRO A 71 5.93 -3.95 -16.20
C PRO A 71 5.72 -3.58 -14.72
N HIS A 72 5.22 -2.37 -14.44
CA HIS A 72 4.91 -1.94 -13.07
C HIS A 72 3.54 -2.44 -12.59
N ILE A 73 2.61 -2.71 -13.51
CA ILE A 73 1.29 -3.31 -13.21
C ILE A 73 1.35 -4.84 -13.29
N ALA A 74 2.20 -5.39 -14.16
CA ALA A 74 2.53 -6.80 -14.24
C ALA A 74 3.47 -7.17 -13.08
N ASN A 75 2.91 -7.31 -11.88
CA ASN A 75 3.56 -7.96 -10.76
C ASN A 75 3.91 -9.39 -11.19
N ALA A 76 5.12 -9.60 -11.70
CA ALA A 76 5.66 -10.93 -11.94
C ALA A 76 5.87 -11.58 -10.57
N THR A 77 4.80 -12.20 -10.06
CA THR A 77 4.84 -13.04 -8.88
C THR A 77 5.71 -14.23 -9.21
N ASP A 78 6.92 -14.26 -8.68
CA ASP A 78 7.78 -15.42 -8.71
C ASP A 78 7.06 -16.56 -7.99
N LEU A 79 6.54 -17.52 -8.76
CA LEU A 79 5.76 -18.65 -8.24
C LEU A 79 6.60 -19.55 -7.33
N LEU A 80 7.94 -19.46 -7.41
CA LEU A 80 8.85 -20.19 -6.54
C LEU A 80 9.16 -19.45 -5.22
N LYS A 81 8.87 -18.15 -5.10
CA LYS A 81 9.10 -17.40 -3.85
C LYS A 81 8.26 -17.93 -2.70
N THR A 82 7.00 -18.26 -2.95
CA THR A 82 6.14 -18.86 -1.92
C THR A 82 6.70 -20.22 -1.48
N GLN A 83 7.16 -21.04 -2.42
CA GLN A 83 7.74 -22.35 -2.11
C GLN A 83 9.05 -22.23 -1.32
N GLN A 84 9.88 -21.23 -1.64
CA GLN A 84 11.11 -20.95 -0.90
C GLN A 84 10.81 -20.47 0.53
N GLN A 85 9.77 -19.66 0.71
CA GLN A 85 9.31 -19.22 2.03
C GLN A 85 8.80 -20.39 2.86
N ASP A 86 7.96 -21.25 2.30
CA ASP A 86 7.42 -22.43 2.99
C ASP A 86 8.53 -23.41 3.42
N ALA A 87 9.56 -23.57 2.58
CA ALA A 87 10.74 -24.37 2.91
C ALA A 87 11.55 -23.75 4.05
N SER A 88 11.75 -22.43 4.02
CA SER A 88 12.43 -21.69 5.10
C SER A 88 11.65 -21.76 6.42
N ASP A 89 10.32 -21.77 6.38
CA ASP A 89 9.50 -21.86 7.58
C ASP A 89 9.52 -23.29 8.17
N THR A 90 9.64 -24.31 7.32
CA THR A 90 9.70 -25.73 7.73
C THR A 90 11.09 -26.17 8.20
N PHE A 91 12.13 -25.71 7.52
CA PHE A 91 13.52 -25.98 7.84
C PHE A 91 14.18 -24.64 8.12
N GLY A 92 13.69 -23.90 9.11
CA GLY A 92 14.27 -22.64 9.58
C GLY A 92 14.99 -22.80 10.91
N LEU A 93 15.85 -21.85 11.27
CA LEU A 93 16.52 -21.80 12.59
C LEU A 93 15.55 -21.89 13.77
N GLN A 94 14.39 -21.24 13.64
CA GLN A 94 13.33 -21.25 14.67
C GLN A 94 12.22 -22.26 14.38
N SER A 95 12.43 -23.16 13.41
CA SER A 95 11.40 -24.13 13.05
C SER A 95 11.30 -25.28 14.05
N SER A 96 10.09 -25.87 14.12
CA SER A 96 9.80 -27.02 14.96
C SER A 96 10.67 -28.22 14.60
N VAL A 97 11.00 -28.42 13.32
CA VAL A 97 11.88 -29.51 12.88
C VAL A 97 13.28 -29.38 13.49
N MET A 98 13.85 -28.17 13.46
CA MET A 98 15.17 -27.90 14.03
C MET A 98 15.19 -28.16 15.53
N ARG A 99 14.11 -27.80 16.23
CA ARG A 99 13.95 -28.09 17.66
C ARG A 99 13.97 -29.59 17.95
N TRP A 100 13.28 -30.41 17.14
CA TRP A 100 13.28 -31.87 17.31
C TRP A 100 14.65 -32.49 17.06
N ILE A 101 15.41 -31.99 16.09
CA ILE A 101 16.80 -32.42 15.84
C ILE A 101 17.66 -32.18 17.08
N TYR A 102 17.57 -31.00 17.70
CA TYR A 102 18.31 -30.73 18.94
C TYR A 102 17.90 -31.66 20.09
N PHE A 103 16.60 -31.96 20.24
CA PHE A 103 16.13 -32.92 21.24
C PHE A 103 16.69 -34.33 20.99
N ALA A 104 16.71 -34.78 19.73
CA ALA A 104 17.26 -36.08 19.37
C ALA A 104 18.77 -36.16 19.71
N GLU A 105 19.54 -35.13 19.38
CA GLU A 105 20.98 -35.06 19.67
C GLU A 105 21.26 -35.12 21.18
N ILE A 106 20.45 -34.44 21.99
CA ILE A 106 20.57 -34.49 23.45
C ILE A 106 20.33 -35.92 23.96
N ILE A 107 19.29 -36.60 23.48
CA ILE A 107 18.97 -37.97 23.90
C ILE A 107 20.11 -38.93 23.50
N ILE A 108 20.58 -38.86 22.26
CA ILE A 108 21.67 -39.69 21.76
C ILE A 108 22.96 -39.41 22.53
N SER A 109 23.26 -38.14 22.84
CA SER A 109 24.42 -37.75 23.62
C SER A 109 24.39 -38.31 25.03
N VAL A 110 23.23 -38.25 25.70
CA VAL A 110 23.06 -38.81 27.05
C VAL A 110 23.20 -40.33 27.04
N VAL A 111 22.53 -41.02 26.13
CA VAL A 111 22.62 -42.49 26.00
C VAL A 111 24.06 -42.92 25.65
N GLY A 112 24.69 -42.20 24.73
CA GLY A 112 26.08 -42.41 24.33
C GLY A 112 27.05 -42.20 25.49
N PHE A 113 26.84 -41.16 26.31
CA PHE A 113 27.64 -40.91 27.50
C PHE A 113 27.48 -42.03 28.55
N ILE A 114 26.27 -42.54 28.77
CA ILE A 114 26.04 -43.66 29.71
C ILE A 114 26.83 -44.89 29.27
N LYS A 115 26.80 -45.21 27.98
CA LYS A 115 27.43 -46.43 27.43
C LYS A 115 28.96 -46.31 27.35
N THR A 116 29.48 -45.17 26.94
CA THR A 116 30.92 -44.99 26.66
C THR A 116 31.69 -44.38 27.82
N ARG A 117 31.00 -43.72 28.77
CA ARG A 117 31.58 -42.93 29.87
C ARG A 117 32.58 -41.87 29.40
N ASN A 118 32.51 -41.47 28.13
CA ASN A 118 33.41 -40.49 27.53
C ASN A 118 32.67 -39.15 27.35
N PRO A 119 33.12 -38.05 27.99
CA PRO A 119 32.50 -36.74 27.84
C PRO A 119 32.62 -36.16 26.43
N LEU A 120 33.50 -36.70 25.57
CA LEU A 120 33.65 -36.26 24.18
C LEU A 120 32.35 -36.39 23.38
N VAL A 121 31.43 -37.27 23.78
CA VAL A 121 30.12 -37.42 23.12
C VAL A 121 29.33 -36.09 23.09
N PHE A 122 29.48 -35.23 24.09
CA PHE A 122 28.81 -33.91 24.12
C PHE A 122 29.35 -32.91 23.08
N VAL A 123 30.51 -33.18 22.47
CA VAL A 123 31.01 -32.39 21.35
C VAL A 123 30.04 -32.47 20.17
N GLY A 124 29.32 -33.59 20.00
CA GLY A 124 28.27 -33.74 18.99
C GLY A 124 27.21 -32.63 19.08
N LEU A 125 26.79 -32.30 20.31
CA LEU A 125 25.82 -31.24 20.57
C LEU A 125 26.33 -29.85 20.11
N ILE A 126 27.61 -29.55 20.36
CA ILE A 126 28.24 -28.30 19.90
C ILE A 126 28.34 -28.29 18.37
N VAL A 127 28.72 -29.40 17.76
CA VAL A 127 28.85 -29.55 16.31
C VAL A 127 27.50 -29.34 15.62
N VAL A 128 26.42 -29.98 16.09
CA VAL A 128 25.07 -29.81 15.52
C VAL A 128 24.63 -28.34 15.60
N LEU A 129 24.91 -27.65 16.70
CA LEU A 129 24.60 -26.23 16.85
C LEU A 129 25.38 -25.37 15.86
N LEU A 130 26.69 -25.58 15.71
CA LEU A 130 27.54 -24.81 14.80
C LEU A 130 27.20 -25.07 13.34
N VAL A 131 27.02 -26.33 12.95
CA VAL A 131 26.65 -26.71 11.57
C VAL A 131 25.34 -26.07 11.18
N THR A 132 24.35 -26.13 12.07
CA THR A 132 23.05 -25.50 11.81
C THR A 132 23.22 -24.01 11.60
N ARG A 133 23.90 -23.31 12.51
CA ARG A 133 24.14 -21.85 12.39
C ARG A 133 24.88 -21.49 11.10
N ALA A 134 25.88 -22.28 10.71
CA ALA A 134 26.64 -22.06 9.49
C ALA A 134 25.79 -22.28 8.23
N PHE A 135 24.99 -23.35 8.20
CA PHE A 135 24.15 -23.69 7.04
C PHE A 135 23.11 -22.61 6.76
N TYR A 136 22.44 -22.11 7.80
CA TYR A 136 21.51 -20.98 7.65
C TYR A 136 22.21 -19.66 7.35
N GLY A 137 23.43 -19.45 7.84
CA GLY A 137 24.24 -18.30 7.47
C GLY A 137 24.68 -18.28 6.00
N MET A 138 24.67 -19.44 5.33
CA MET A 138 24.97 -19.55 3.90
C MET A 138 23.75 -19.46 2.98
N VAL A 139 22.59 -19.90 3.47
CA VAL A 139 21.32 -19.91 2.70
C VAL A 139 20.62 -18.54 2.76
N GLY A 140 20.96 -17.70 3.75
CA GLY A 140 20.50 -16.32 3.87
C GLY A 140 21.14 -15.36 2.89
#